data_AF-A0A7H4MM01-F1
#
_entry.id   AF-A0A7H4MM01-F1
#
_cell.length_a   1.000
_cell.length_b   1.000
_cell.length_c   1.000
_cell.angle_alpha   90.00
_cell.angle_beta   90.00
_cell.angle_gamma   90.00
#
_symmetry.space_group_name_H-M   'P 1'
#
loop_
_entity.id
_entity.type
_entity.pdbx_description
1 polymer ?
#
loop_
_entity_poly.entity_id
_entity_poly.type
_entity_poly.pdbx_seq_one_letter_code
_entity_poly.pdbx_strand_id
1 'polypeptide(L)'
;MRAEAAKHQRDIGFSVSFRPIIADSEAEAWEKAEHILHVATEQAAQRGGGFKAKPDSIGAQRLRATAAQGRVVDKRLWTGIAQLVGGGHNSTALVGTPEQVADALLDYYDLGVRNFLIRGFDPLNDAADYGRALLPIAREKAARRAVAERAS
;
A
#
# COMPACT_ATOMS: atom_id res chain seq x y z
N MET A 1 -2.47 -17.93 -10.89
CA MET A 1 -2.77 -18.34 -9.51
C MET A 1 -4.20 -18.85 -9.35
N ARG A 2 -5.26 -18.05 -9.54
CA ARG A 2 -6.65 -18.56 -9.47
C ARG A 2 -6.92 -19.73 -10.43
N ALA A 3 -6.53 -19.56 -11.71
CA ALA A 3 -6.64 -20.62 -12.71
C ALA A 3 -5.85 -21.90 -12.34
N GLU A 4 -4.76 -21.76 -11.59
CA GLU A 4 -3.96 -22.91 -11.14
C GLU A 4 -4.64 -23.61 -9.95
N ALA A 5 -5.12 -22.84 -8.97
CA ALA A 5 -5.85 -23.38 -7.82
C ALA A 5 -7.13 -24.13 -8.24
N ALA A 6 -7.82 -23.62 -9.26
CA ALA A 6 -9.02 -24.25 -9.83
C ALA A 6 -8.74 -25.67 -10.38
N LYS A 7 -7.57 -25.91 -10.99
CA LYS A 7 -7.15 -27.27 -11.44
C LYS A 7 -7.06 -28.25 -10.27
N HIS A 8 -6.85 -27.74 -9.06
CA HIS A 8 -6.78 -28.52 -7.83
C HIS A 8 -8.06 -28.43 -6.98
N GLN A 9 -9.17 -27.92 -7.53
CA GLN A 9 -10.45 -27.75 -6.83
C GLN A 9 -10.33 -26.90 -5.54
N ARG A 10 -9.40 -25.94 -5.53
CA ARG A 10 -9.19 -25.02 -4.42
C ARG A 10 -9.65 -23.64 -4.79
N ASP A 11 -10.42 -23.02 -3.90
CA ASP A 11 -10.61 -21.57 -3.92
C ASP A 11 -9.55 -20.89 -3.05
N ILE A 12 -9.00 -19.79 -3.54
CA ILE A 12 -7.95 -19.03 -2.86
C ILE A 12 -8.32 -17.55 -2.76
N GLY A 13 -8.09 -16.99 -1.57
CA GLY A 13 -8.15 -15.56 -1.34
C GLY A 13 -6.83 -14.87 -1.65
N PHE A 14 -6.90 -13.56 -1.91
CA PHE A 14 -5.73 -12.70 -2.02
C PHE A 14 -5.73 -11.70 -0.89
N SER A 15 -4.51 -11.41 -0.43
CA SER A 15 -4.26 -10.34 0.50
C SER A 15 -3.18 -9.42 -0.03
N VAL A 16 -3.35 -8.12 0.20
CA VAL A 16 -2.38 -7.09 -0.14
C VAL A 16 -2.05 -6.29 1.10
N SER A 17 -0.85 -5.72 1.14
CA SER A 17 -0.44 -4.90 2.27
C SER A 17 0.09 -3.56 1.81
N PHE A 18 -0.35 -2.49 2.47
CA PHE A 18 0.00 -1.11 2.16
C PHE A 18 0.32 -0.32 3.44
N ARG A 19 1.00 0.81 3.25
CA ARG A 19 1.22 1.83 4.29
C ARG A 19 0.54 3.14 3.86
N PRO A 20 -0.78 3.30 4.04
CA PRO A 20 -1.47 4.50 3.59
C PRO A 20 -0.90 5.77 4.22
N ILE A 21 -0.73 6.82 3.41
CA ILE A 21 -0.34 8.14 3.89
C ILE A 21 -1.53 9.04 3.57
N ILE A 22 -2.32 9.34 4.61
CA ILE A 22 -3.51 10.19 4.49
C ILE A 22 -3.25 11.57 5.09
N ALA A 23 -3.90 12.57 4.49
CA ALA A 23 -4.01 13.95 4.98
C ALA A 23 -5.33 14.56 4.48
N ASP A 24 -5.68 15.75 4.95
CA ASP A 24 -6.94 16.41 4.62
C ASP A 24 -6.99 16.89 3.17
N SER A 25 -5.83 17.21 2.58
CA SER A 25 -5.66 17.48 1.16
C SER A 25 -4.66 16.55 0.49
N GLU A 26 -4.78 16.43 -0.84
CA GLU A 26 -3.83 15.65 -1.65
C GLU A 26 -2.40 16.20 -1.55
N ALA A 27 -2.24 17.53 -1.58
CA ALA A 27 -0.94 18.18 -1.49
C ALA A 27 -0.24 17.85 -0.16
N GLU A 28 -0.95 17.95 0.96
CA GLU A 28 -0.42 17.61 2.28
C GLU A 28 -0.06 16.12 2.39
N ALA A 29 -0.83 15.23 1.76
CA ALA A 29 -0.53 13.80 1.77
C ALA A 29 0.80 13.51 1.04
N TRP A 30 1.03 14.17 -0.10
CA TRP A 30 2.30 14.06 -0.83
C TRP A 30 3.46 14.71 -0.08
N GLU A 31 3.25 15.86 0.56
CA GLU A 31 4.25 16.49 1.42
C GLU A 31 4.62 15.58 2.59
N LYS A 32 3.63 14.95 3.24
CA LYS A 32 3.85 13.95 4.30
C LYS A 32 4.66 12.76 3.78
N ALA A 33 4.41 12.29 2.55
CA ALA A 33 5.18 11.20 1.94
C ALA A 33 6.65 11.58 1.67
N GLU A 34 6.90 12.77 1.15
CA GLU A 34 8.27 13.27 0.94
C GLU A 34 9.00 13.50 2.27
N HIS A 35 8.30 14.02 3.29
CA HIS A 35 8.87 14.17 4.64
C HIS A 35 9.28 12.81 5.24
N ILE A 36 8.41 11.79 5.13
CA ILE A 36 8.70 10.42 5.57
C ILE A 36 9.96 9.88 4.87
N LEU A 37 10.08 10.09 3.56
CA LEU A 37 11.25 9.66 2.79
C LEU A 37 12.53 10.39 3.25
N HIS A 38 12.43 11.70 3.46
CA HIS A 38 13.54 12.51 3.94
C HIS A 38 14.06 11.99 5.29
N VAL A 39 13.17 11.85 6.28
CA VAL A 39 13.53 11.33 7.61
C VAL A 39 14.12 9.92 7.52
N ALA A 40 13.53 9.03 6.70
CA ALA A 40 14.06 7.68 6.52
C ALA A 40 15.45 7.67 5.88
N THR A 41 15.71 8.60 4.96
CA THR A 41 17.02 8.75 4.29
C THR A 41 18.08 9.22 5.27
N GLU A 42 17.78 10.25 6.06
CA GLU A 42 18.67 10.75 7.12
C GLU A 42 19.01 9.65 8.13
N GLN A 43 18.02 8.89 8.59
CA GLN A 43 18.24 7.77 9.50
C GLN A 43 19.10 6.66 8.89
N ALA A 44 18.96 6.39 7.58
CA ALA A 44 19.78 5.40 6.89
C ALA A 44 21.23 5.86 6.77
N ALA A 45 21.47 7.14 6.50
CA ALA A 45 22.79 7.75 6.45
C ALA A 45 23.49 7.67 7.82
N GLN A 46 22.80 8.04 8.90
CA GLN A 46 23.33 7.99 10.27
C GLN A 46 23.71 6.58 10.73
N ARG A 47 23.04 5.54 10.22
CA ARG A 47 23.32 4.13 10.56
C ARG A 47 24.46 3.50 9.76
N GLY A 48 25.22 4.28 9.00
CA GLY A 48 26.37 3.77 8.24
C GLY A 48 26.02 3.23 6.85
N GLY A 49 24.96 3.75 6.22
CA GLY A 49 24.81 3.64 4.77
C GLY A 49 24.05 2.44 4.24
N GLY A 50 22.94 2.05 4.89
CA GLY A 50 21.93 1.24 4.20
C GLY A 50 21.06 0.35 5.07
N PHE A 51 19.98 -0.12 4.45
CA PHE A 51 19.15 -1.19 5.01
C PHE A 51 19.85 -2.53 4.76
N LYS A 52 19.82 -3.46 5.73
CA LYS A 52 20.34 -4.82 5.52
C LYS A 52 19.64 -5.43 4.31
N ALA A 53 20.42 -5.84 3.31
CA ALA A 53 19.91 -6.52 2.14
C ALA A 53 19.18 -7.80 2.58
N LYS A 54 17.91 -7.93 2.18
CA LYS A 54 17.18 -9.18 2.37
C LYS A 54 17.58 -10.19 1.29
N PRO A 55 17.41 -11.50 1.56
CA PRO A 55 17.59 -12.53 0.54
C PRO A 55 16.82 -12.19 -0.73
N ASP A 56 17.47 -12.38 -1.86
CA ASP A 56 16.87 -12.03 -3.13
C ASP A 56 15.73 -13.00 -3.46
N SER A 57 14.54 -12.45 -3.68
CA SER A 57 13.34 -13.21 -4.01
C SER A 57 12.70 -12.63 -5.24
N ILE A 58 11.98 -13.45 -6.00
CA ILE A 58 11.22 -12.99 -7.17
C ILE A 58 10.28 -11.83 -6.81
N GLY A 59 9.70 -11.85 -5.60
CA GLY A 59 8.88 -10.73 -5.09
C GLY A 59 9.69 -9.44 -4.91
N ALA A 60 10.89 -9.53 -4.33
CA ALA A 60 11.78 -8.38 -4.17
C ALA A 60 12.29 -7.85 -5.52
N GLN A 61 12.63 -8.72 -6.47
CA GLN A 61 13.01 -8.34 -7.84
C GLN A 61 11.88 -7.59 -8.55
N ARG A 62 10.65 -8.12 -8.49
CA ARG A 62 9.47 -7.46 -9.07
C ARG A 62 9.21 -6.10 -8.44
N LEU A 63 9.29 -6.00 -7.11
CA LEU A 63 9.11 -4.73 -6.41
C LEU A 63 10.17 -3.70 -6.81
N ARG A 64 11.45 -4.09 -6.91
CA ARG A 64 12.51 -3.20 -7.41
C ARG A 64 12.26 -2.76 -8.84
N ALA A 65 11.84 -3.67 -9.72
CA ALA A 65 11.51 -3.35 -11.10
C ALA A 65 10.33 -2.36 -11.19
N THR A 66 9.28 -2.55 -10.38
CA THR A 66 8.19 -1.58 -10.25
C THR A 66 8.71 -0.24 -9.73
N ALA A 67 9.48 -0.24 -8.65
CA ALA A 67 10.03 0.98 -8.06
C ALA A 67 10.96 1.73 -9.02
N ALA A 68 11.66 1.05 -9.94
CA ALA A 68 12.50 1.67 -10.96
C ALA A 68 11.70 2.47 -12.02
N GLN A 69 10.39 2.26 -12.14
CA GLN A 69 9.52 3.00 -13.07
C GLN A 69 9.25 4.44 -12.60
N GLY A 70 9.47 4.73 -11.32
CA GLY A 70 9.25 6.03 -10.73
C GLY A 70 8.86 5.93 -9.26
N ARG A 71 8.88 7.08 -8.57
CA ARG A 71 8.44 7.19 -7.17
C ARG A 71 6.94 6.99 -7.01
N VAL A 72 6.17 7.26 -8.06
CA VAL A 72 4.73 7.04 -8.14
C VAL A 72 4.47 6.23 -9.39
N VAL A 73 3.89 5.05 -9.23
CA VAL A 73 3.80 4.03 -10.31
C VAL A 73 2.35 3.72 -10.73
N ASP A 74 1.39 4.42 -10.12
CA ASP A 74 -0.03 4.41 -10.45
C ASP A 74 -0.65 5.73 -9.92
N LYS A 75 -1.97 5.90 -9.92
CA LYS A 75 -2.69 7.08 -9.40
C LYS A 75 -2.23 7.50 -8.00
N ARG A 76 -1.96 6.52 -7.13
CA ARG A 76 -1.71 6.72 -5.69
C ARG A 76 -0.58 5.86 -5.12
N LEU A 77 -0.06 4.91 -5.90
CA LEU A 77 0.93 3.94 -5.42
C LEU A 77 2.32 4.57 -5.41
N TRP A 78 2.80 4.90 -4.21
CA TRP A 78 4.11 5.48 -3.98
C TRP A 78 5.13 4.43 -3.50
N THR A 79 6.33 4.50 -4.06
CA THR A 79 7.41 3.50 -3.92
C THR A 79 8.69 4.09 -3.31
N GLY A 80 8.67 5.34 -2.81
CA GLY A 80 9.89 6.02 -2.33
C GLY A 80 10.66 5.23 -1.26
N ILE A 81 9.95 4.67 -0.27
CA ILE A 81 10.59 3.81 0.75
C ILE A 81 11.05 2.48 0.15
N ALA A 82 10.31 1.91 -0.81
CA ALA A 82 10.71 0.68 -1.49
C ALA A 82 12.03 0.86 -2.26
N GLN A 83 12.22 2.02 -2.91
CA GLN A 83 13.47 2.42 -3.56
C GLN A 83 14.60 2.54 -2.52
N LEU A 84 14.36 3.27 -1.42
CA LEU A 84 15.36 3.51 -0.38
C LEU A 84 15.87 2.22 0.28
N VAL A 85 14.99 1.24 0.51
CA VAL A 85 15.36 -0.02 1.19
C VAL A 85 15.80 -1.15 0.24
N GLY A 86 15.79 -0.93 -1.08
CA GLY A 86 16.19 -1.95 -2.07
C GLY A 86 15.20 -3.12 -2.23
N GLY A 87 13.92 -2.90 -1.91
CA GLY A 87 12.88 -3.94 -1.91
C GLY A 87 12.93 -4.91 -0.71
N GLY A 88 12.00 -5.87 -0.66
CA GLY A 88 11.97 -6.91 0.40
C GLY A 88 11.26 -6.53 1.71
N HIS A 89 10.64 -5.35 1.77
CA HIS A 89 9.83 -4.89 2.89
C HIS A 89 8.45 -4.46 2.44
N ASN A 90 7.48 -4.45 3.35
CA ASN A 90 6.23 -3.73 3.14
C ASN A 90 6.56 -2.21 3.09
N SER A 91 6.72 -1.69 1.89
CA SER A 91 7.41 -0.41 1.63
C SER A 91 6.71 0.45 0.58
N THR A 92 5.55 -0.01 0.08
CA THR A 92 4.68 0.75 -0.82
C THR A 92 3.56 1.41 -0.03
N ALA A 93 3.24 2.65 -0.39
CA ALA A 93 2.20 3.45 0.22
C ALA A 93 1.11 3.81 -0.79
N LEU A 94 -0.12 3.99 -0.30
CA LEU A 94 -1.17 4.68 -1.05
C LEU A 94 -1.26 6.09 -0.47
N VAL A 95 -1.08 7.13 -1.29
CA VAL A 95 -0.93 8.52 -0.82
C VAL A 95 -2.07 9.38 -1.36
N GLY A 96 -2.78 10.09 -0.48
CA GLY A 96 -3.87 11.01 -0.86
C GLY A 96 -4.82 11.31 0.29
N THR A 97 -5.98 11.90 0.00
CA THR A 97 -7.05 12.06 0.99
C THR A 97 -7.63 10.70 1.41
N PRO A 98 -8.38 10.62 2.54
CA PRO A 98 -9.06 9.39 2.94
C PRO A 98 -9.93 8.80 1.83
N GLU A 99 -10.66 9.63 1.08
CA GLU A 99 -11.50 9.21 -0.04
C GLU A 99 -10.67 8.62 -1.19
N GLN A 100 -9.59 9.30 -1.57
CA GLN A 100 -8.72 8.90 -2.67
C GLN A 100 -7.99 7.57 -2.35
N VAL A 101 -7.53 7.43 -1.10
CA VAL A 101 -6.90 6.19 -0.63
C VAL A 101 -7.93 5.07 -0.52
N ALA A 102 -9.14 5.36 -0.05
CA ALA A 102 -10.23 4.39 -0.05
C ALA A 102 -10.52 3.93 -1.49
N ASP A 103 -10.64 4.83 -2.47
CA ASP A 103 -10.83 4.46 -3.88
C ASP A 103 -9.71 3.58 -4.41
N ALA A 104 -8.46 3.91 -4.11
CA ALA A 104 -7.32 3.08 -4.50
C ALA A 104 -7.35 1.68 -3.86
N LEU A 105 -7.70 1.55 -2.57
CA LEU A 105 -7.88 0.23 -1.93
C LEU A 105 -8.98 -0.57 -2.62
N LEU A 106 -10.02 0.12 -3.01
CA LEU A 106 -11.18 -0.43 -3.67
C LEU A 106 -10.85 -0.87 -5.12
N ASP A 107 -9.95 -0.19 -5.84
CA ASP A 107 -9.45 -0.70 -7.13
C ASP A 107 -8.83 -2.12 -6.97
N TYR A 108 -8.14 -2.41 -5.85
CA TYR A 108 -7.67 -3.78 -5.56
C TYR A 108 -8.78 -4.73 -5.13
N TYR A 109 -9.83 -4.22 -4.48
CA TYR A 109 -11.00 -5.02 -4.13
C TYR A 109 -11.67 -5.59 -5.39
N ASP A 110 -11.80 -4.77 -6.43
CA ASP A 110 -12.39 -5.15 -7.72
C ASP A 110 -11.52 -6.18 -8.47
N LEU A 111 -10.21 -6.19 -8.21
CA LEU A 111 -9.29 -7.24 -8.68
C LEU A 111 -9.39 -8.55 -7.86
N GLY A 112 -10.30 -8.61 -6.90
CA GLY A 112 -10.56 -9.79 -6.07
C GLY A 112 -9.69 -9.91 -4.82
N VAL A 113 -9.04 -8.82 -4.38
CA VAL A 113 -8.39 -8.76 -3.06
C VAL A 113 -9.46 -8.54 -2.00
N ARG A 114 -9.51 -9.41 -1.00
CA ARG A 114 -10.53 -9.32 0.07
C ARG A 114 -9.95 -9.06 1.45
N ASN A 115 -8.62 -9.15 1.60
CA ASN A 115 -7.92 -8.94 2.86
C ASN A 115 -6.83 -7.87 2.71
N PHE A 116 -6.90 -6.79 3.48
CA PHE A 116 -5.94 -5.70 3.45
C PHE A 116 -5.17 -5.64 4.77
N LEU A 117 -3.83 -5.72 4.71
CA LEU A 117 -2.96 -5.51 5.86
C LEU A 117 -2.40 -4.10 5.80
N ILE A 118 -2.81 -3.25 6.74
CA ILE A 118 -2.41 -1.85 6.78
C ILE A 118 -1.50 -1.60 7.98
N ARG A 119 -0.37 -0.93 7.74
CA ARG A 119 0.52 -0.44 8.81
C ARG A 119 1.10 0.93 8.45
N GLY A 120 0.91 1.92 9.32
CA GLY A 120 1.43 3.26 9.14
C GLY A 120 2.94 3.42 9.25
N PHE A 121 3.42 4.64 9.06
CA PHE A 121 4.79 5.08 9.36
C PHE A 121 4.95 5.54 10.81
N ASP A 122 3.87 6.01 11.41
CA ASP A 122 3.69 6.25 12.84
C ASP A 122 2.53 5.38 13.35
N PRO A 123 2.81 4.12 13.76
CA PRO A 123 1.76 3.11 13.94
C PRO A 123 0.63 3.49 14.89
N LEU A 124 0.91 4.25 15.95
CA LEU A 124 -0.09 4.62 16.94
C LEU A 124 -1.04 5.69 16.38
N ASN A 125 -0.47 6.79 15.87
CA ASN A 125 -1.23 7.92 15.35
C ASN A 125 -1.94 7.56 14.05
N ASP A 126 -1.24 6.87 13.14
CA ASP A 126 -1.83 6.42 11.88
C ASP A 126 -3.00 5.44 12.11
N ALA A 127 -2.93 4.56 13.12
CA ALA A 127 -4.06 3.68 13.44
C ALA A 127 -5.30 4.46 13.90
N ALA A 128 -5.12 5.50 14.71
CA ALA A 128 -6.21 6.38 15.13
C ALA A 128 -6.79 7.16 13.93
N ASP A 129 -5.94 7.69 13.05
CA ASP A 129 -6.35 8.42 11.86
C ASP A 129 -7.07 7.51 10.85
N TYR A 130 -6.58 6.30 10.62
CA TYR A 130 -7.25 5.34 9.76
C TYR A 130 -8.62 4.95 10.32
N GLY A 131 -8.72 4.71 11.63
CA GLY A 131 -9.98 4.40 12.30
C GLY A 131 -11.01 5.51 12.16
N ARG A 132 -10.56 6.77 12.26
CA ARG A 132 -11.42 7.95 12.18
C ARG A 132 -11.83 8.30 10.75
N ALA A 133 -10.88 8.32 9.81
CA ALA A 133 -11.07 8.95 8.51
C ALA A 133 -11.12 7.95 7.33
N LEU A 134 -10.30 6.90 7.33
CA LEU A 134 -10.15 6.02 6.16
C LEU A 134 -11.10 4.81 6.19
N LEU A 135 -11.12 4.08 7.30
CA LEU A 135 -11.82 2.79 7.40
C LEU A 135 -13.35 2.91 7.27
N PRO A 136 -14.03 3.94 7.80
CA PRO A 136 -15.47 4.12 7.57
C PRO A 136 -15.80 4.24 6.07
N ILE A 137 -15.06 5.07 5.34
CA ILE A 137 -15.26 5.31 3.90
C ILE A 137 -15.00 4.03 3.10
N ALA A 138 -13.86 3.36 3.36
CA ALA A 138 -13.50 2.13 2.65
C ALA A 138 -14.54 1.02 2.87
N ARG A 139 -15.05 0.86 4.10
CA ARG A 139 -16.09 -0.12 4.43
C ARG A 139 -17.41 0.18 3.74
N GLU A 140 -17.83 1.44 3.74
CA GLU A 140 -19.06 1.86 3.07
C GLU A 140 -18.98 1.62 1.56
N LYS A 141 -17.87 1.99 0.91
CA LYS A 141 -17.64 1.74 -0.52
C LYS A 141 -17.62 0.23 -0.83
N ALA A 142 -16.94 -0.57 0.00
CA ALA A 142 -16.90 -2.03 -0.16
C ALA A 142 -18.29 -2.67 0.01
N ALA A 143 -19.09 -2.20 0.97
CA ALA A 143 -20.46 -2.68 1.15
C ALA A 143 -21.33 -2.39 -0.08
N ARG A 144 -21.22 -1.18 -0.66
CA ARG A 144 -21.93 -0.83 -1.90
C ARG A 144 -21.55 -1.73 -3.07
N ARG A 145 -20.25 -2.04 -3.24
CA ARG A 145 -19.79 -2.96 -4.29
C ARG A 145 -20.26 -4.38 -4.06
N ALA A 146 -20.22 -4.87 -2.83
CA ALA A 146 -20.73 -6.19 -2.48
C ALA A 146 -22.22 -6.36 -2.80
N VAL A 147 -23.03 -5.31 -2.64
CA VAL A 147 -24.45 -5.32 -3.05
C VAL A 147 -24.58 -5.39 -4.57
N ALA A 148 -23.81 -4.58 -5.31
CA ALA A 148 -23.82 -4.59 -6.76
C ALA A 148 -23.36 -5.93 -7.36
N GLU A 149 -22.31 -6.55 -6.77
CA GLU A 149 -21.81 -7.88 -7.15
C GLU A 149 -22.87 -8.97 -6.99
N ARG A 150 -23.74 -8.88 -5.97
CA ARG A 150 -24.81 -9.86 -5.73
C ARG A 150 -26.04 -9.65 -6.62
N ALA A 151 -26.20 -8.46 -7.16
CA ALA A 151 -27.32 -8.10 -8.04
C ALA A 151 -27.03 -8.36 -9.53
N SER A 152 -25.77 -8.67 -9.87
CA SER A 152 -25.29 -9.00 -11.22
C SER A 152 -25.24 -10.52 -11.42
#